data_AF-A0A7C4R765-F1
#
_entry.id   AF-A0A7C4R765-F1
#
_cell.length_a   1.000
_cell.length_b   1.000
_cell.length_c   1.000
_cell.angle_alpha   90.00
_cell.angle_beta   90.00
_cell.angle_gamma   90.00
#
_symmetry.space_group_name_H-M   'P 1'
#
loop_
_entity.id
_entity.type
_entity.pdbx_description
1 polymer ?
#
loop_
_entity_poly.entity_id
_entity_poly.type
_entity_poly.pdbx_seq_one_letter_code
_entity_poly.pdbx_strand_id
1 'polypeptide(L)'
;MVRPVDFKPKPIDVDFLNKPSEYPITGKHQGHEVRAEGIQRLDADGKPYPTKLGIHGTQVAVDWDCCIADGACMDVCPVDVFEWALNPGKKGTGNDLWPLSGE
;
A
#
# COMPACT_ATOMS: atom_id res chain seq x y z
N MET A 1 -6.48 -0.85 -16.08
CA MET A 1 -5.44 0.18 -15.88
C MET A 1 -5.63 0.78 -14.49
N VAL A 2 -4.79 0.38 -13.53
CA VAL A 2 -4.77 1.01 -12.21
C VAL A 2 -4.29 2.45 -12.39
N ARG A 3 -5.07 3.42 -11.93
CA ARG A 3 -4.68 4.82 -12.04
C ARG A 3 -3.54 5.05 -11.04
N PRO A 4 -2.34 5.43 -11.49
CA PRO A 4 -1.27 5.77 -10.56
C PRO A 4 -1.73 6.93 -9.68
N VAL A 5 -1.35 6.87 -8.41
CA VAL A 5 -1.49 8.03 -7.53
C VAL A 5 -0.58 9.16 -8.03
N ASP A 6 -0.99 10.40 -7.81
CA ASP A 6 -0.30 11.62 -8.27
C ASP A 6 0.84 12.07 -7.33
N PHE A 7 1.13 11.27 -6.30
CA PHE A 7 2.22 11.45 -5.34
C PHE A 7 3.06 10.18 -5.29
N LYS A 8 4.27 10.25 -4.72
CA LYS A 8 5.16 9.08 -4.59
C LYS A 8 5.05 8.47 -3.20
N PRO A 9 4.36 7.33 -3.02
CA PRO A 9 4.19 6.73 -1.70
C PRO A 9 5.54 6.46 -1.03
N LYS A 10 5.62 6.69 0.29
CA LYS A 10 6.79 6.27 1.08
C LYS A 10 6.93 4.73 1.05
N PRO A 11 8.17 4.20 1.11
CA PRO A 11 8.40 2.77 1.33
C PRO A 11 7.74 2.27 2.61
N ILE A 12 7.58 0.95 2.71
CA ILE A 12 7.06 0.30 3.92
C ILE A 12 8.00 0.58 5.08
N ASP A 13 7.41 1.03 6.18
CA ASP A 13 8.08 1.23 7.45
C ASP A 13 7.64 0.15 8.43
N VAL A 14 8.45 -0.90 8.56
CA VAL A 14 8.17 -2.03 9.47
C VAL A 14 8.09 -1.59 10.93
N ASP A 15 8.72 -0.46 11.27
CA ASP A 15 8.77 0.09 12.62
C ASP A 15 7.75 1.23 12.83
N PHE A 16 6.78 1.44 11.93
CA PHE A 16 5.90 2.61 12.01
C PHE A 16 5.12 2.69 13.35
N LEU A 17 4.78 1.53 13.95
CA LEU A 17 4.11 1.47 15.25
C LEU A 17 5.00 1.99 16.39
N ASN A 18 6.32 1.93 16.22
CA ASN A 18 7.32 2.37 17.18
C ASN A 18 7.73 3.85 16.99
N LYS A 19 7.09 4.57 16.07
CA LYS A 19 7.36 5.99 15.76
C LYS A 19 6.17 6.88 16.11
N PRO A 20 5.79 7.00 17.40
CA PRO A 20 4.60 7.76 17.82
C PRO A 20 4.71 9.27 17.52
N SER A 21 5.91 9.80 17.31
CA SER A 21 6.12 11.18 16.86
C SER A 21 5.74 11.39 15.38
N GLU A 22 5.94 10.39 14.52
CA GLU A 22 5.61 10.45 13.09
C GLU A 22 4.19 9.94 12.81
N TYR A 23 3.76 8.90 13.54
CA TYR A 23 2.45 8.24 13.40
C TYR A 23 1.69 8.20 14.73
N PRO A 24 1.36 9.36 15.32
CA PRO A 24 0.60 9.40 16.56
C PRO A 24 -0.78 8.79 16.37
N ILE A 25 -1.32 8.17 17.42
CA ILE A 25 -2.72 7.75 17.45
C ILE A 25 -3.57 9.02 17.54
N THR A 26 -4.38 9.26 16.51
CA THR A 26 -5.25 10.44 16.41
C THR A 26 -6.71 10.12 16.68
N GLY A 27 -7.08 8.83 16.71
CA GLY A 27 -8.44 8.41 16.99
C GLY A 27 -8.64 6.90 17.04
N LYS A 28 -9.92 6.50 17.06
CA LYS A 28 -10.35 5.12 16.89
C LYS A 28 -11.50 5.05 15.90
N HIS A 29 -11.46 4.09 14.98
CA HIS A 29 -12.52 3.83 14.02
C HIS A 29 -12.83 2.33 14.01
N GLN A 30 -14.11 1.96 14.14
CA GLN A 30 -14.56 0.55 14.13
C GLN A 30 -13.68 -0.43 14.92
N GLY A 31 -13.26 -0.03 16.13
CA GLY A 31 -12.47 -0.88 17.02
C GLY A 31 -10.95 -0.90 16.79
N HIS A 32 -10.42 -0.25 15.75
CA HIS A 32 -8.98 -0.11 15.53
C HIS A 32 -8.49 1.34 15.76
N GLU A 33 -7.20 1.48 16.05
CA GLU A 33 -6.54 2.78 16.18
C GLU A 33 -6.36 3.43 14.81
N VAL A 34 -6.70 4.72 14.72
CA VAL A 34 -6.41 5.55 13.56
C VAL A 34 -5.16 6.37 13.87
N ARG A 35 -4.20 6.39 12.95
CA ARG A 35 -2.91 7.08 13.14
C ARG A 35 -2.70 8.20 12.14
N ALA A 36 -2.15 9.32 12.60
CA ALA A 36 -1.80 10.49 11.81
C ALA A 36 -2.95 11.07 10.93
N GLU A 37 -4.21 10.86 11.32
CA GLU A 37 -5.35 11.51 10.67
C GLU A 37 -5.34 13.01 10.97
N GLY A 38 -5.63 13.83 9.95
CA GLY A 38 -5.54 15.29 10.04
C GLY A 38 -4.12 15.85 10.01
N ILE A 39 -3.08 15.02 10.03
CA ILE A 39 -1.68 15.44 9.98
C ILE A 39 -1.20 15.52 8.53
N GLN A 40 -0.55 16.63 8.17
CA GLN A 40 0.12 16.75 6.86
C GLN A 40 1.38 15.89 6.86
N ARG A 41 1.31 14.72 6.22
CA ARG A 41 2.47 13.87 5.98
C ARG A 41 3.12 14.21 4.63
N LEU A 42 4.38 13.81 4.49
CA LEU A 42 5.16 13.95 3.26
C LEU A 42 5.30 12.61 2.55
N ASP A 43 5.32 12.66 1.23
CA ASP A 43 5.58 11.56 0.32
C ASP A 43 7.10 11.23 0.26
N ALA A 44 7.50 10.29 -0.57
CA ALA A 44 8.90 9.85 -0.68
C ALA A 44 9.85 10.93 -1.25
N ASP A 45 9.34 11.94 -1.94
CA ASP A 45 10.11 13.07 -2.48
C ASP A 45 10.05 14.31 -1.57
N GLY A 46 9.44 14.19 -0.39
CA GLY A 46 9.28 15.29 0.57
C GLY A 46 8.13 16.25 0.24
N LYS A 47 7.25 15.91 -0.71
CA LYS A 47 6.07 16.72 -1.05
C LYS A 47 4.90 16.35 -0.13
N PRO A 48 4.00 17.30 0.19
CA PRO A 48 2.82 16.99 1.00
C PRO A 48 1.90 16.01 0.27
N TYR A 49 1.41 14.97 0.96
CA TYR A 49 0.31 14.16 0.42
C TYR A 49 -0.92 15.04 0.14
N PRO A 50 -1.71 14.75 -0.90
CA PRO A 50 -2.87 15.55 -1.28
C PRO A 50 -4.02 15.48 -0.27
N THR A 51 -4.01 14.47 0.61
CA THR A 51 -5.02 14.27 1.64
C THR A 51 -4.39 13.95 3.00
N LYS A 52 -5.21 14.04 4.06
CA LYS A 52 -4.80 13.83 5.47
C LYS A 52 -5.66 12.75 6.13
N LEU A 53 -5.94 11.66 5.41
CA LEU A 53 -6.87 10.60 5.85
C LEU A 53 -6.31 9.68 6.94
N GLY A 54 -5.02 9.78 7.26
CA GLY A 54 -4.36 8.93 8.25
C GLY A 54 -4.11 7.50 7.76
N ILE A 55 -3.79 6.62 8.72
CA ILE A 55 -3.58 5.18 8.54
C ILE A 55 -4.66 4.47 9.35
N HIS A 56 -5.34 3.52 8.71
CA HIS A 56 -6.40 2.70 9.30
C HIS A 56 -5.98 1.23 9.25
N GLY A 57 -5.96 0.56 10.42
CA GLY A 57 -5.52 -0.82 10.55
C GLY A 57 -3.99 -1.02 10.59
N THR A 58 -3.54 -2.26 10.80
CA THR A 58 -2.11 -2.62 10.91
C THR A 58 -1.68 -3.76 10.00
N GLN A 59 -2.61 -4.56 9.49
CA GLN A 59 -2.35 -5.75 8.68
C GLN A 59 -3.37 -5.82 7.54
N VAL A 60 -2.91 -6.20 6.35
CA VAL A 60 -3.76 -6.58 5.21
C VAL A 60 -3.44 -8.04 4.89
N ALA A 61 -4.45 -8.89 4.87
CA ALA A 61 -4.31 -10.32 4.60
C ALA A 61 -5.02 -10.71 3.30
N VAL A 62 -4.50 -11.73 2.62
CA VAL A 62 -5.14 -12.38 1.48
C VAL A 62 -5.59 -13.75 1.94
N ASP A 63 -6.88 -14.06 1.76
CA ASP A 63 -7.41 -15.41 1.95
C ASP A 63 -7.08 -16.24 0.71
N TRP A 64 -6.24 -17.26 0.88
CA TRP A 64 -5.79 -18.11 -0.23
C TRP A 64 -6.83 -19.13 -0.66
N ASP A 65 -7.76 -19.52 0.23
CA ASP A 65 -8.85 -20.42 -0.14
C ASP A 65 -9.87 -19.72 -1.05
N CYS A 66 -10.01 -18.39 -0.91
CA CYS A 66 -10.87 -17.56 -1.75
C CYS A 66 -10.12 -16.89 -2.93
N CYS A 67 -8.80 -17.03 -3.01
CA CYS A 67 -8.01 -16.36 -4.04
C CYS A 67 -8.23 -17.02 -5.41
N ILE A 68 -8.74 -16.24 -6.37
CA ILE A 68 -8.94 -16.69 -7.76
C ILE A 68 -7.70 -16.47 -8.66
N ALA A 69 -6.58 -16.03 -8.08
CA ALA A 69 -5.34 -15.73 -8.77
C ALA A 69 -5.47 -14.72 -9.93
N ASP A 70 -6.31 -13.69 -9.78
CA ASP A 70 -6.45 -12.62 -10.78
C ASP A 70 -5.30 -11.61 -10.75
N GLY A 71 -4.63 -11.47 -9.61
CA GLY A 71 -3.50 -10.57 -9.39
C GLY A 71 -3.85 -9.10 -9.18
N ALA A 72 -5.14 -8.75 -9.07
CA ALA A 72 -5.57 -7.36 -8.94
C ALA A 72 -5.02 -6.71 -7.66
N CYS A 73 -4.90 -7.47 -6.57
CA CYS A 73 -4.31 -7.01 -5.30
C CYS A 73 -2.86 -6.53 -5.45
N MET A 74 -2.08 -7.17 -6.32
CA MET A 74 -0.70 -6.80 -6.61
C MET A 74 -0.60 -5.51 -7.42
N ASP A 75 -1.50 -5.33 -8.40
CA ASP A 75 -1.52 -4.12 -9.25
C ASP A 75 -1.96 -2.87 -8.46
N VAL A 76 -2.84 -3.01 -7.47
CA VAL A 76 -3.35 -1.87 -6.69
C VAL A 76 -2.49 -1.54 -5.47
N CYS A 77 -1.57 -2.42 -5.07
CA CYS A 77 -0.72 -2.19 -3.92
C CYS A 77 0.36 -1.15 -4.26
N PRO A 78 0.36 0.04 -3.64
CA PRO A 78 1.32 1.10 -3.98
C PRO A 78 2.76 0.82 -3.51
N VAL A 79 2.96 -0.22 -2.71
CA VAL A 79 4.22 -0.54 -2.03
C VAL A 79 4.61 -2.02 -2.15
N ASP A 80 3.99 -2.76 -3.08
CA ASP A 80 4.42 -4.09 -3.51
C ASP A 80 4.55 -5.16 -2.42
N VAL A 81 3.57 -5.25 -1.50
CA VAL A 81 3.59 -6.28 -0.43
C VAL A 81 3.09 -7.66 -0.85
N PHE A 82 2.67 -7.83 -2.10
CA PHE A 82 2.11 -9.08 -2.62
C PHE A 82 2.95 -9.59 -3.79
N GLU A 83 3.13 -10.92 -3.84
CA GLU A 83 3.80 -11.62 -4.93
C GLU A 83 3.16 -12.97 -5.20
N TRP A 84 3.51 -13.58 -6.33
CA TRP A 84 3.05 -14.91 -6.70
C TRP A 84 3.76 -15.99 -5.89
N ALA A 85 2.98 -16.78 -5.13
CA ALA A 85 3.45 -17.89 -4.32
C ALA A 85 4.32 -18.92 -5.07
N LEU A 86 3.90 -19.29 -6.27
CA LEU A 86 4.55 -20.28 -7.12
C LEU A 86 5.53 -19.65 -8.12
N ASN A 87 5.68 -18.32 -8.09
CA ASN A 87 6.60 -17.59 -8.95
C ASN A 87 7.22 -16.39 -8.18
N PRO A 88 8.11 -16.67 -7.21
CA PRO A 88 8.66 -15.64 -6.33
C PRO A 88 9.35 -14.51 -7.10
N GLY A 89 9.20 -13.27 -6.61
CA GLY A 89 9.72 -12.07 -7.25
C GLY A 89 8.92 -11.60 -8.47
N LYS A 90 7.79 -12.24 -8.78
CA LYS A 90 6.83 -11.78 -9.78
C LYS A 90 5.55 -11.32 -9.11
N LYS A 91 4.92 -10.29 -9.67
CA LYS A 91 3.66 -9.73 -9.18
C LYS A 91 2.82 -9.24 -10.36
N GLY A 92 1.55 -8.95 -10.11
CA GLY A 92 0.68 -8.22 -11.01
C GLY A 92 -0.17 -9.09 -11.91
N THR A 93 -1.12 -8.45 -12.61
CA THR A 93 -2.09 -9.10 -13.52
C THR A 93 -1.51 -9.41 -14.91
N GLY A 94 -0.23 -9.09 -15.15
CA GLY A 94 0.39 -9.07 -16.48
C GLY A 94 0.40 -7.69 -17.14
N ASN A 95 -0.29 -6.69 -16.55
CA ASN A 95 -0.19 -5.28 -16.97
C ASN A 95 1.22 -4.71 -16.80
N ASP A 96 1.98 -5.23 -15.84
CA ASP A 96 3.38 -4.89 -15.58
C ASP A 96 4.32 -5.33 -16.73
N LEU A 97 3.84 -6.23 -17.60
CA LEU A 97 4.58 -6.73 -18.75
C LEU A 97 4.14 -6.06 -20.06
N TRP A 98 3.30 -5.03 -20.03
CA TRP A 98 2.82 -4.34 -21.24
C TRP A 98 3.71 -3.15 -21.64
N PRO A 99 4.08 -2.99 -22.93
CA PRO A 99 3.87 -3.94 -24.04
C PRO A 99 4.71 -5.20 -23.84
N LEU A 100 4.18 -6.35 -24.28
CA LEU A 100 4.85 -7.64 -24.12
C LEU A 100 6.23 -7.54 -24.76
N SER A 101 7.28 -7.92 -24.03
CA SER A 101 8.66 -7.84 -24.53
C SER A 101 8.78 -8.58 -25.86
N GLY A 102 8.99 -7.84 -26.95
CA GLY A 102 9.03 -8.39 -28.31
C GLY A 102 7.91 -7.90 -29.24
N GLU A 103 7.01 -7.05 -28.76
CA GLU A 103 6.14 -6.19 -29.60
C GLU A 103 6.83 -4.87 -30.00
#